data_AF-A0A9E3GE32-F1
#
_entry.id   AF-A0A9E3GE32-F1
#
_cell.length_a   1.000
_cell.length_b   1.000
_cell.length_c   1.000
_cell.angle_alpha   90.00
_cell.angle_beta   90.00
_cell.angle_gamma   90.00
#
_symmetry.space_group_name_H-M   'P 1'
#
loop_
_entity.id
_entity.type
_entity.pdbx_description
1 polymer ?
#
loop_
_entity_poly.entity_id
_entity_poly.type
_entity_poly.pdbx_seq_one_letter_code
_entity_poly.pdbx_strand_id
1 'polypeptide(L)' 'QYDIPQLLSMYKAGKLNLDDMVTTQYRLEQINEGYQDMLNGKNIRGVIRYTDADRS' A
#
# COMPACT_ATOMS: atom_id res chain seq x y z
N GLN A 1 -14.06 -18.28 -2.95
CA GLN A 1 -13.84 -16.84 -3.04
C GLN A 1 -14.37 -16.19 -1.75
N TYR A 2 -13.61 -16.30 -0.66
CA TYR A 2 -13.96 -15.78 0.69
C TYR A 2 -12.75 -15.12 1.38
N ASP A 3 -11.65 -14.94 0.66
CA ASP A 3 -10.36 -14.62 1.28
C ASP A 3 -10.30 -13.15 1.72
N ILE A 4 -10.83 -12.23 0.93
CA ILE A 4 -10.82 -10.79 1.28
C ILE A 4 -11.67 -10.49 2.52
N PRO A 5 -12.93 -10.95 2.66
CA PRO A 5 -13.71 -10.74 3.89
C PRO A 5 -13.05 -11.32 5.14
N GLN A 6 -12.42 -12.49 5.03
CA GLN A 6 -11.72 -13.14 6.14
C GLN A 6 -10.44 -12.41 6.54
N LEU A 7 -9.63 -11.99 5.56
CA LEU A 7 -8.42 -11.19 5.82
C LEU A 7 -8.77 -9.83 6.45
N LEU A 8 -9.86 -9.20 6.00
CA LEU A 8 -10.34 -7.94 6.58
C LEU A 8 -10.81 -8.13 8.03
N SER A 9 -11.48 -9.24 8.36
CA SER A 9 -11.89 -9.53 9.74
C SER A 9 -10.68 -9.79 10.64
N MET A 10 -9.65 -10.48 10.14
CA MET A 10 -8.39 -10.67 10.84
C MET A 10 -7.64 -9.35 11.09
N TYR A 11 -7.60 -8.46 10.10
CA TYR A 11 -7.03 -7.12 10.26
C TYR A 11 -7.77 -6.31 11.33
N LYS A 12 -9.11 -6.24 11.25
CA LYS A 12 -9.94 -5.54 12.24
C LYS A 12 -9.81 -6.12 13.65
N ALA A 13 -9.56 -7.42 13.77
CA ALA A 13 -9.33 -8.09 15.04
C ALA A 13 -7.88 -7.95 15.55
N GLY A 14 -7.01 -7.19 14.87
CA GLY A 14 -5.60 -7.01 15.23
C GLY A 14 -4.73 -8.25 15.00
N LYS A 15 -5.23 -9.26 14.30
CA LYS A 15 -4.53 -10.54 14.03
C LYS A 15 -3.71 -10.52 12.75
N LEU A 16 -3.85 -9.47 11.94
CA LEU A 16 -3.10 -9.25 10.73
C LEU A 16 -2.58 -7.82 10.76
N ASN A 17 -1.26 -7.66 10.75
CA ASN A 17 -0.63 -6.35 10.74
C ASN A 17 -0.35 -5.93 9.30
N LEU A 18 -1.28 -5.19 8.71
CA LEU A 18 -1.12 -4.67 7.35
C LEU A 18 -0.38 -3.32 7.32
N ASP A 19 -0.46 -2.56 8.40
CA ASP A 19 0.08 -1.21 8.46
C ASP A 19 1.62 -1.23 8.47
N ASP A 20 2.23 -2.15 9.23
CA ASP A 20 3.69 -2.29 9.28
C ASP A 20 4.28 -2.92 8.00
N MET A 21 3.44 -3.51 7.14
CA MET A 21 3.89 -4.03 5.84
C MET A 21 4.09 -2.92 4.82
N VAL A 22 3.49 -1.75 5.01
CA VAL A 22 3.65 -0.61 4.10
C VAL A 22 4.96 0.10 4.44
N THR A 23 5.99 -0.14 3.64
CA THR A 23 7.33 0.44 3.90
C THR A 23 7.46 1.85 3.36
N THR A 24 6.66 2.21 2.35
CA THR A 24 6.75 3.53 1.68
C THR A 24 5.39 3.97 1.14
N GLN A 25 5.09 5.26 1.27
CA GLN A 25 3.93 5.90 0.65
C GLN A 25 4.40 6.94 -0.37
N TYR A 26 3.73 6.97 -1.51
CA TYR A 26 4.00 7.91 -2.59
C TYR A 26 2.73 8.69 -2.92
N ARG A 27 2.88 9.94 -3.37
CA ARG A 27 1.78 10.68 -4.03
C ARG A 27 1.63 10.20 -5.48
N LEU A 28 0.51 10.52 -6.14
CA LEU A 28 0.25 10.01 -7.50
C LEU A 28 1.33 10.46 -8.50
N GLU A 29 1.81 11.70 -8.40
CA GLU A 29 2.84 12.22 -9.28
C GLU A 29 4.21 11.54 -9.11
N GLN A 30 4.42 10.85 -7.97
CA GLN A 30 5.62 10.08 -7.68
C GLN A 30 5.54 8.64 -8.19
N ILE A 31 4.54 8.29 -9.00
CA ILE A 31 4.35 6.92 -9.50
C ILE A 31 5.63 6.33 -10.13
N ASN A 32 6.37 7.13 -10.91
CA ASN A 32 7.59 6.68 -11.55
C ASN A 32 8.70 6.36 -10.54
N GLU A 33 8.83 7.14 -9.47
CA GLU A 33 9.76 6.88 -8.36
C GLU A 33 9.40 5.57 -7.66
N GLY A 34 8.11 5.37 -7.37
CA GLY A 34 7.61 4.12 -6.78
C GLY A 34 7.91 2.89 -7.63
N TYR A 35 7.77 2.99 -8.96
CA TYR A 35 8.16 1.94 -9.89
C TYR A 35 9.67 1.65 -9.85
N GLN A 36 10.51 2.68 -9.83
CA GLN A 36 11.96 2.52 -9.75
C GLN A 36 12.39 1.88 -8.42
N ASP A 37 11.79 2.28 -7.30
CA ASP A 37 12.11 1.69 -6.00
C ASP A 37 11.72 0.22 -5.92
N MET A 38 10.58 -0.17 -6.52
CA MET A 38 10.17 -1.56 -6.64
C MET A 38 11.16 -2.37 -7.47
N LEU A 39 11.59 -1.85 -8.63
CA LEU A 39 12.56 -2.53 -9.50
C LEU A 39 13.94 -2.66 -8.86
N ASN A 40 14.34 -1.66 -8.06
CA ASN A 40 15.60 -1.65 -7.35
C ASN A 40 15.57 -2.43 -6.02
N GLY A 41 14.42 -3.02 -5.65
CA GLY A 41 14.26 -3.77 -4.40
C GLY A 41 14.40 -2.91 -3.14
N LYS A 42 14.18 -1.59 -3.25
CA LYS A 42 14.31 -0.65 -2.13
C LYS A 42 13.13 -0.69 -1.16
N ASN A 43 11.96 -1.14 -1.62
CA ASN A 43 10.76 -1.27 -0.81
C ASN A 43 10.20 -2.70 -0.90
N ILE A 44 9.56 -3.16 0.19
CA ILE A 44 8.87 -4.47 0.23
C ILE A 44 7.45 -4.31 -0.29
N ARG A 45 6.78 -3.22 0.09
CA ARG A 45 5.45 -2.84 -0.41
C ARG A 45 5.28 -1.33 -0.36
N GLY A 46 5.32 -0.70 -1.54
CA GLY A 46 4.94 0.69 -1.74
C GLY A 46 3.44 0.85 -1.98
N VAL A 47 2.85 1.94 -1.50
CA VAL A 47 1.45 2.31 -1.80
C VAL A 47 1.37 3.72 -2.37
N ILE A 48 0.51 3.92 -3.36
CA ILE A 48 0.15 5.26 -3.83
C ILE A 48 -1.03 5.74 -3.00
N ARG A 49 -0.86 6.87 -2.30
CA ARG A 49 -1.93 7.50 -1.52
C ARG A 49 -2.68 8.46 -2.42
N TYR A 50 -3.84 8.03 -2.90
CA TYR A 50 -4.75 8.87 -3.67
C TYR A 50 -5.58 9.77 -2.74
N THR A 51 -5.60 11.06 -3.01
CA THR A 51 -6.26 12.10 -2.23
C THR A 51 -7.07 13.04 -3.12
N ASP A 52 -7.75 14.03 -2.53
CA ASP A 52 -8.51 15.00 -3.31
C ASP A 52 -7.63 15.91 -4.18
N ALA A 53 -6.34 16.06 -3.86
CA ALA A 53 -5.38 16.77 -4.70
C ALA A 53 -5.14 16.08 -6.06
N ASP A 54 -5.45 14.78 -6.16
CA ASP A 54 -5.27 13.99 -7.38
C ASP A 54 -6.54 13.93 -8.24
N ARG A 55 -7.64 14.57 -7.80
CA ARG A 55 -8.91 14.62 -8.52
C ARG A 55 -8.99 15.79 -9.52
N SER A 56 -8.13 16.80 -9.36
CA SER A 56 -8.14 18.05 -10.14
C SER A 56 -7.34 17.95 -11.43
#